data_AF-A0A364Y7G3-F1
#
_entry.id   AF-A0A364Y7G3-F1
#
_cell.length_a   1.000
_cell.length_b   1.000
_cell.length_c   1.000
_cell.angle_alpha   90.00
_cell.angle_beta   90.00
_cell.angle_gamma   90.00
#
_symmetry.space_group_name_H-M   'P 1'
#
loop_
_entity.id
_entity.type
_entity.pdbx_description
1 polymer ?
#
loop_
_entity_poly.entity_id
_entity_poly.type
_entity_poly.pdbx_seq_one_letter_code
_entity_poly.pdbx_strand_id
1 'polypeptide(L)'
;MTTSKLLLGILGAAAAGVIVGILIAPEKGSDLRESIKKTAGDWADDVNDWMGKGKEYLSELKGKVSSQAEDLREEGEDAVNSLKGNLRKRSSYQG
;
A
#
# COMPACT_ATOMS: atom_id res chain seq x y z
N MET A 1 -9.01 16.73 -2.51
CA MET A 1 -7.89 16.52 -1.56
C MET A 1 -7.69 15.07 -1.11
N THR A 2 -8.64 14.15 -1.31
CA THR A 2 -8.54 12.74 -0.87
C THR A 2 -7.54 11.92 -1.68
N THR A 3 -7.53 12.06 -3.01
CA THR A 3 -6.60 11.34 -3.90
C THR A 3 -5.14 11.63 -3.57
N SER A 4 -4.79 12.89 -3.29
CA SER A 4 -3.41 13.25 -2.93
C SER A 4 -2.95 12.63 -1.61
N LYS A 5 -3.84 12.54 -0.60
CA LYS A 5 -3.53 11.90 0.69
C LYS A 5 -3.34 10.40 0.53
N LEU A 6 -4.16 9.75 -0.30
CA LEU A 6 -4.02 8.33 -0.62
C LEU A 6 -2.70 8.05 -1.35
N LEU A 7 -2.37 8.84 -2.38
CA LEU A 7 -1.10 8.71 -3.11
C LEU A 7 0.10 8.89 -2.18
N LEU A 8 0.08 9.90 -1.31
CA LEU A 8 1.14 10.11 -0.32
C LEU A 8 1.24 8.95 0.68
N GLY A 9 0.12 8.38 1.11
CA GLY A 9 0.08 7.19 1.96
C GLY A 9 0.73 5.97 1.30
N ILE A 10 0.40 5.72 0.03
CA ILE A 10 0.97 4.62 -0.76
C ILE A 10 2.48 4.83 -0.94
N LEU A 11 2.91 6.03 -1.34
CA LEU A 11 4.33 6.35 -1.53
C LEU A 11 5.11 6.23 -0.22
N GLY A 12 4.54 6.67 0.89
CA GLY A 12 5.12 6.51 2.22
C GLY A 12 5.28 5.05 2.63
N ALA A 13 4.25 4.23 2.39
CA ALA A 13 4.29 2.80 2.69
C ALA A 13 5.33 2.04 1.84
N ALA A 14 5.41 2.34 0.54
CA ALA A 14 6.41 1.74 -0.35
C ALA A 14 7.84 2.09 0.08
N ALA A 15 8.09 3.37 0.39
CA ALA A 15 9.40 3.82 0.86
C ALA A 15 9.79 3.16 2.20
N ALA A 16 8.86 3.05 3.14
CA ALA A 16 9.09 2.33 4.40
C ALA A 16 9.42 0.85 4.15
N GLY A 17 8.75 0.19 3.21
CA GLY A 17 9.03 -1.20 2.84
C GLY A 17 10.44 -1.38 2.25
N VAL A 18 10.86 -0.49 1.34
CA VAL A 18 12.22 -0.52 0.75
C VAL A 18 13.29 -0.29 1.81
N ILE A 19 13.10 0.68 2.69
CA ILE A 19 14.05 0.96 3.79
C ILE A 19 14.16 -0.26 4.70
N VAL A 20 13.05 -0.86 5.12
CA VAL A 20 13.07 -2.06 5.96
C VAL A 20 13.73 -3.24 5.24
N GLY A 21 13.46 -3.44 3.94
CA GLY A 21 14.11 -4.49 3.14
C GLY A 21 15.62 -4.31 3.02
N ILE A 22 16.08 -3.08 2.76
CA ILE A 22 17.52 -2.73 2.70
C ILE A 22 18.17 -2.87 4.08
N LEU A 23 17.47 -2.53 5.17
CA LEU A 23 17.97 -2.70 6.53
C LEU A 23 18.13 -4.17 6.92
N ILE A 24 17.26 -5.05 6.42
CA ILE A 24 17.31 -6.50 6.68
C ILE A 24 18.40 -7.19 5.82
N ALA A 25 18.67 -6.70 4.60
CA ALA A 25 19.72 -7.22 3.73
C ALA A 25 20.65 -6.08 3.27
N PRO A 26 21.76 -5.82 3.99
CA PRO A 26 22.73 -4.83 3.55
C PRO A 26 23.58 -5.38 2.40
N GLU A 27 23.22 -5.02 1.16
CA GLU A 27 24.11 -5.16 0.00
C GLU A 27 25.12 -4.01 -0.06
N LYS A 28 26.27 -4.23 -0.72
CA LYS A 28 27.21 -3.15 -1.01
C LYS A 28 26.55 -2.16 -1.98
N GLY A 29 26.72 -0.86 -1.75
CA GLY A 29 26.01 0.17 -2.51
C GLY A 29 26.23 0.14 -4.04
N SER A 30 27.37 -0.35 -4.51
CA SER A 30 27.63 -0.60 -5.94
C SER A 30 26.71 -1.68 -6.50
N ASP A 31 26.63 -2.79 -5.77
CA ASP A 31 25.95 -4.02 -6.17
C ASP A 31 24.43 -3.79 -6.06
N LEU A 32 23.98 -3.10 -5.01
CA LEU A 32 22.57 -2.70 -4.83
C LEU A 32 22.05 -1.87 -6.00
N ARG A 33 22.83 -0.89 -6.48
CA ARG A 33 22.41 -0.04 -7.61
C ARG A 33 22.35 -0.83 -8.91
N GLU A 34 23.27 -1.77 -9.11
CA GLU A 34 23.30 -2.64 -10.29
C GLU A 34 22.12 -3.63 -10.27
N SER A 35 21.88 -4.27 -9.13
CA SER A 35 20.72 -5.14 -8.89
C SER A 35 19.40 -4.41 -9.11
N ILE A 36 19.22 -3.20 -8.54
CA ILE A 36 18.01 -2.39 -8.76
C ILE A 36 17.80 -2.11 -10.24
N LYS A 37 18.85 -1.73 -10.98
CA LYS A 37 18.72 -1.45 -12.42
C LYS A 37 18.31 -2.69 -13.21
N LYS A 38 18.92 -3.84 -12.90
CA LYS A 38 18.63 -5.09 -13.59
C LYS A 38 17.20 -5.55 -13.30
N THR A 39 16.83 -5.63 -12.02
CA THR A 39 15.48 -6.01 -11.60
C THR A 39 14.43 -5.02 -12.10
N ALA A 40 14.71 -3.72 -12.11
CA ALA A 40 13.77 -2.72 -12.63
C ALA A 40 13.58 -2.85 -14.15
N GLY A 41 14.63 -3.20 -14.90
CA GLY A 41 14.53 -3.50 -16.32
C GLY A 41 13.65 -4.72 -16.57
N ASP A 42 13.95 -5.83 -15.90
CA ASP A 42 13.20 -7.10 -16.00
C ASP A 42 11.71 -6.87 -15.62
N TRP A 43 11.45 -6.11 -14.55
CA TRP A 43 10.09 -5.76 -14.13
C TRP A 43 9.38 -4.84 -15.12
N ALA A 44 10.07 -3.90 -15.74
CA ALA A 44 9.46 -3.00 -16.72
C ALA A 44 8.95 -3.80 -17.93
N ASP A 45 9.73 -4.78 -18.39
CA ASP A 45 9.33 -5.66 -19.50
C ASP A 45 8.16 -6.57 -19.11
N ASP A 46 8.19 -7.18 -17.92
CA ASP A 46 7.10 -8.02 -17.40
C ASP A 46 5.80 -7.22 -17.21
N VAL A 47 5.89 -6.02 -16.65
CA VAL A 47 4.74 -5.12 -16.47
C VAL A 47 4.17 -4.71 -17.82
N ASN A 48 5.00 -4.49 -18.84
CA ASN A 48 4.53 -4.12 -20.17
C ASN A 48 3.77 -5.28 -20.83
N ASP A 49 4.26 -6.52 -20.71
CA ASP A 49 3.55 -7.73 -21.19
C ASP A 49 2.23 -7.95 -20.42
N TRP A 50 2.25 -7.78 -19.10
CA TRP A 50 1.06 -7.87 -18.27
C TRP A 50 0.08 -6.74 -18.51
N MET A 51 0.52 -5.54 -18.90
CA MET A 51 -0.40 -4.45 -19.24
C MET A 51 -1.18 -4.76 -20.52
N GLY A 52 -0.55 -5.47 -21.46
CA GLY A 52 -1.18 -5.96 -22.68
C GLY A 52 -2.30 -6.98 -22.39
N LYS A 53 -2.05 -7.92 -21.47
CA LYS A 53 -3.03 -8.95 -21.05
C LYS A 53 -3.96 -8.50 -19.92
N GLY A 54 -3.58 -7.44 -19.21
CA GLY A 54 -4.11 -7.08 -17.90
C GLY A 54 -5.41 -6.32 -17.94
N LYS A 55 -5.83 -5.75 -19.08
CA LYS A 55 -7.10 -5.01 -19.16
C LYS A 55 -8.32 -5.90 -18.79
N GLU A 56 -8.28 -7.17 -19.17
CA GLU A 56 -9.33 -8.13 -18.88
C GLU A 56 -9.26 -8.59 -17.42
N TYR A 57 -8.07 -8.96 -16.95
CA TYR A 57 -7.82 -9.34 -15.55
C TYR A 57 -8.10 -8.21 -14.55
N LEU A 58 -7.78 -6.96 -14.90
CA LEU A 58 -8.07 -5.77 -14.10
C LEU A 58 -9.56 -5.54 -13.93
N SER A 59 -10.37 -5.86 -14.94
CA SER A 59 -11.83 -5.70 -14.85
C SER A 59 -12.43 -6.69 -13.86
N GLU A 60 -11.97 -7.94 -13.86
CA GLU A 60 -12.38 -8.96 -12.88
C GLU A 60 -11.84 -8.64 -11.46
N LEU A 61 -10.57 -8.25 -11.35
CA LEU A 61 -9.96 -7.84 -10.09
C LEU A 61 -10.68 -6.64 -9.49
N LYS A 62 -11.02 -5.64 -10.30
CA LYS A 62 -11.74 -4.45 -9.83
C LYS A 62 -13.07 -4.83 -9.17
N GLY A 63 -13.80 -5.81 -9.72
CA GLY A 63 -15.02 -6.32 -9.10
C GLY A 63 -14.78 -6.95 -7.74
N LYS A 64 -13.80 -7.86 -7.63
CA LYS A 64 -13.47 -8.55 -6.36
C LYS A 64 -12.83 -7.64 -5.31
N VAL A 65 -12.00 -6.70 -5.76
CA VAL A 65 -11.32 -5.73 -4.90
C VAL A 65 -12.32 -4.69 -4.40
N SER A 66 -13.28 -4.24 -5.22
CA SER A 66 -14.30 -3.29 -4.75
C SER A 66 -15.13 -3.89 -3.62
N SER A 67 -15.58 -5.15 -3.78
CA SER A 67 -16.37 -5.82 -2.74
C SER A 67 -15.57 -6.00 -1.45
N GLN A 68 -14.35 -6.54 -1.53
CA GLN A 68 -13.51 -6.71 -0.33
C GLN A 68 -13.09 -5.37 0.28
N ALA A 69 -12.86 -4.34 -0.55
CA ALA A 69 -12.52 -3.02 -0.04
C ALA A 69 -13.69 -2.37 0.70
N GLU A 70 -14.93 -2.59 0.26
CA GLU A 70 -16.12 -2.15 0.98
C GLU A 70 -16.22 -2.83 2.35
N ASP A 71 -16.07 -4.15 2.41
CA ASP A 71 -16.09 -4.91 3.66
C ASP A 71 -14.98 -4.44 4.64
N LEU A 72 -13.74 -4.32 4.15
CA LEU A 72 -12.62 -3.83 4.97
C LEU A 72 -12.83 -2.39 5.43
N ARG A 73 -13.48 -1.56 4.61
CA ARG A 73 -13.74 -0.16 4.93
C ARG A 73 -14.82 -0.04 5.99
N GLU A 74 -15.85 -0.88 5.95
CA GLU A 74 -16.87 -0.97 6.99
C GLU A 74 -16.27 -1.45 8.32
N GLU A 75 -15.50 -2.55 8.32
CA GLU A 75 -14.80 -3.03 9.52
C GLU A 75 -13.83 -1.98 10.09
N GLY A 76 -13.11 -1.28 9.21
CA GLY A 76 -12.20 -0.21 9.59
C GLY A 76 -12.92 1.00 10.18
N GLU A 77 -14.06 1.40 9.60
CA GLU A 77 -14.88 2.49 10.12
C GLU A 77 -15.47 2.14 11.49
N ASP A 78 -15.90 0.90 11.71
CA ASP A 78 -16.41 0.42 13.01
C ASP A 78 -15.32 0.35 14.08
N ALA A 79 -14.12 -0.14 13.73
CA ALA A 79 -12.97 -0.14 14.61
C ALA A 79 -12.57 1.29 15.03
N VAL A 80 -12.55 2.22 14.06
CA VAL A 80 -12.24 3.63 14.30
C VAL A 80 -13.33 4.30 15.13
N ASN A 81 -14.60 4.05 14.85
CA ASN A 81 -15.73 4.60 15.62
C ASN A 81 -15.72 4.10 17.07
N SER A 82 -15.45 2.80 17.28
CA SER A 82 -15.30 2.21 18.61
C SER A 82 -14.14 2.83 19.38
N LEU A 83 -12.99 3.00 18.72
CA LEU A 83 -11.82 3.65 19.30
C LEU A 83 -12.11 5.11 19.66
N LYS A 84 -12.74 5.87 18.75
CA LYS A 84 -13.12 7.26 18.96
C LYS A 84 -14.15 7.41 20.08
N GLY A 85 -15.11 6.51 20.16
CA GLY A 85 -16.09 6.44 21.26
C GLY A 85 -15.42 6.22 22.61
N ASN A 86 -14.49 5.26 22.70
CA ASN A 86 -13.74 4.97 23.91
C ASN A 86 -12.81 6.12 24.33
N LEU A 87 -12.16 6.78 23.36
CA LEU A 87 -11.34 7.96 23.62
C LEU A 87 -12.17 9.15 24.12
N ARG A 88 -13.36 9.37 23.53
CA ARG A 88 -14.27 10.45 23.95
C ARG A 88 -14.83 10.21 25.35
N LYS A 89 -15.17 8.96 25.68
CA LYS A 89 -15.67 8.56 27.00
C LYS A 89 -14.60 8.69 28.08
N ARG A 90 -13.34 8.35 27.76
CA ARG A 90 -12.19 8.49 28.67
C ARG A 90 -11.78 9.95 28.87
N SER A 91 -11.87 10.78 27.84
CA SER A 91 -11.59 12.23 27.92
C SER A 91 -12.62 12.97 28.78
N SER A 92 -13.90 12.59 28.69
CA SER A 92 -14.98 13.18 29.48
C SER A 92 -14.98 12.79 30.97
N TYR A 93 -14.12 11.84 31.37
CA TYR A 93 -13.99 11.38 32.77
C TYR A 93 -12.78 12.02 33.49
N GLN A 94 -11.95 12.77 32.77
CA GLN A 94 -10.78 13.49 33.32
C GLN A 94 -10.98 15.02 33.33
N GLY A 95 -12.20 15.49 33.11
CA GLY A 95 -12.60 16.91 33.26
C GLY A 95 -13.49 17.11 34.48
#